data_AF-A0A2T5RL52-F1
#
_entry.id   AF-A0A2T5RL52-F1
#
_cell.length_a   1.000
_cell.length_b   1.000
_cell.length_c   1.000
_cell.angle_alpha   90.00
_cell.angle_beta   90.00
_cell.angle_gamma   90.00
#
_symmetry.space_group_name_H-M   'P 1'
#
loop_
_entity.id
_entity.type
_entity.pdbx_description
1 polymer ?
#
loop_
_entity_poly.entity_id
_entity_poly.type
_entity_poly.pdbx_seq_one_letter_code
_entity_poly.pdbx_strand_id
1 'polypeptide(L)'
;MKYILNIGEEISLNELDQKSKKISAEGSAVIMTIAEKIYHDGKEEGREEGKIESMHEMIEFALELKFGLSTKKIVQDIKKIDDYDKLKEIKSAIRNYDSLEELTDSLNF
;
A
#
# COMPACT_ATOMS: atom_id res chain seq x y z
N MET A 1 -7.76 6.67 36.72
CA MET A 1 -9.09 7.17 36.34
C MET A 1 -8.94 8.13 35.18
N LYS A 2 -9.37 7.80 33.97
CA LYS A 2 -10.25 6.72 33.50
C LYS A 2 -10.70 7.30 32.18
N TYR A 3 -10.49 6.65 31.06
CA TYR A 3 -11.38 6.80 29.93
C TYR A 3 -11.10 5.58 29.03
N ILE A 4 -11.88 4.51 29.16
CA ILE A 4 -13.15 4.36 28.43
C ILE A 4 -12.95 4.84 27.00
N LEU A 5 -12.56 3.90 26.14
CA LEU A 5 -12.94 3.95 24.73
C LEU A 5 -14.21 3.11 24.60
N ASN A 6 -15.30 3.83 24.43
CA ASN A 6 -16.56 3.30 23.94
C ASN A 6 -16.28 2.64 22.58
N ILE A 7 -16.65 1.38 22.43
CA ILE A 7 -16.22 0.46 21.36
C ILE A 7 -17.03 0.74 20.06
N GLY A 8 -17.27 2.02 19.74
CA GLY A 8 -18.13 2.43 18.63
C GLY A 8 -17.76 3.75 17.97
N GLU A 9 -16.80 4.53 18.49
CA GLU A 9 -16.40 5.81 17.92
C GLU A 9 -14.87 5.89 17.75
N GLU A 10 -14.44 6.35 16.57
CA GLU A 10 -13.05 6.60 16.20
C GLU A 10 -12.46 7.70 17.09
N ILE A 11 -11.55 7.37 18.01
CA ILE A 11 -10.98 8.36 18.95
C ILE A 11 -9.73 8.99 18.35
N SER A 12 -9.67 10.33 18.39
CA SER A 12 -8.55 11.10 17.86
C SER A 12 -7.32 11.13 18.79
N LEU A 13 -6.13 11.35 18.21
CA LEU A 13 -4.85 11.41 18.93
C LEU A 13 -4.81 12.45 20.06
N ASN A 14 -5.52 13.58 19.92
CA ASN A 14 -5.58 14.62 20.95
C ASN A 14 -6.41 14.20 22.18
N GLU A 15 -7.45 13.40 21.97
CA GLU A 15 -8.26 12.85 23.07
C GLU A 15 -7.49 11.77 23.84
N LEU A 16 -6.55 11.08 23.21
CA LEU A 16 -5.66 10.10 23.84
C LEU A 16 -4.62 10.75 24.77
N ASP A 17 -4.03 11.90 24.38
CA ASP A 17 -3.02 12.60 25.19
C ASP A 17 -3.60 13.16 26.51
N GLN A 18 -4.87 13.60 26.50
CA GLN A 18 -5.56 14.03 27.72
C GLN A 18 -5.89 12.87 28.67
N LYS A 19 -6.08 11.66 28.13
CA LYS A 19 -6.43 10.45 28.90
C LYS A 19 -5.20 9.78 29.52
N SER A 20 -4.07 9.76 28.80
CA SER A 20 -2.81 9.12 29.24
C SER A 20 -2.18 9.80 30.45
N LYS A 21 -2.30 11.13 30.54
CA LYS A 21 -1.78 11.96 31.65
C LYS A 21 -2.48 11.70 33.00
N LYS A 22 -3.45 10.76 33.05
CA LYS A 22 -4.40 10.60 34.15
C LYS A 22 -4.55 9.17 34.72
N ILE A 23 -3.49 8.32 34.90
CA ILE A 23 -3.32 7.25 35.98
C ILE A 23 -2.90 5.78 35.58
N SER A 24 -2.09 5.13 36.45
CA SER A 24 -1.95 3.67 36.84
C SER A 24 -1.37 2.62 35.87
N ALA A 25 -0.91 1.47 36.42
CA ALA A 25 -0.42 0.26 35.74
C ALA A 25 -1.40 -0.32 34.69
N GLU A 26 -2.71 -0.11 34.85
CA GLU A 26 -3.71 -0.39 33.81
C GLU A 26 -3.51 0.49 32.56
N GLY A 27 -3.04 1.73 32.74
CA GLY A 27 -2.62 2.61 31.65
C GLY A 27 -1.41 2.07 30.89
N SER A 28 -0.45 1.43 31.56
CA SER A 28 0.70 0.79 30.90
C SER A 28 0.28 -0.39 30.01
N ALA A 29 -0.69 -1.20 30.46
CA ALA A 29 -1.23 -2.30 29.65
C ALA A 29 -1.98 -1.78 28.40
N VAL A 30 -2.79 -0.72 28.54
CA VAL A 30 -3.49 -0.10 27.41
C VAL A 30 -2.51 0.53 26.41
N ILE A 31 -1.47 1.22 26.90
CA ILE A 31 -0.40 1.78 26.04
C ILE A 31 0.30 0.67 25.25
N MET A 32 0.58 -0.48 25.88
CA MET A 32 1.19 -1.63 25.23
C MET A 32 0.31 -2.18 24.10
N THR A 33 -1.00 -2.39 24.34
CA THR A 33 -1.92 -2.85 23.29
C THR A 33 -2.06 -1.87 22.13
N ILE A 34 -2.02 -0.55 22.40
CA ILE A 34 -2.03 0.46 21.33
C ILE A 34 -0.74 0.40 20.52
N ALA A 35 0.42 0.27 21.18
CA ALA A 35 1.69 0.13 20.50
C ALA A 35 1.75 -1.14 19.64
N GLU A 36 1.22 -2.26 20.15
CA GLU A 36 1.06 -3.50 19.39
C GLU A 36 0.19 -3.29 18.16
N LYS A 37 -0.96 -2.62 18.31
CA LYS A 37 -1.84 -2.32 17.18
C LYS A 37 -1.14 -1.47 16.11
N ILE A 38 -0.50 -0.36 16.49
CA ILE A 38 0.24 0.50 15.56
C ILE A 38 1.34 -0.28 14.84
N TYR A 39 2.08 -1.13 15.57
CA TYR A 39 3.10 -1.98 14.98
C TYR A 39 2.51 -2.95 13.95
N HIS A 40 1.39 -3.59 14.28
CA HIS A 40 0.70 -4.50 13.36
C HIS A 40 0.13 -3.79 12.13
N ASP A 41 -0.57 -2.68 12.33
CA ASP A 41 -1.16 -1.87 11.26
C ASP A 41 -0.05 -1.39 10.30
N GLY A 42 1.03 -0.82 10.82
CA GLY A 42 2.16 -0.37 9.99
C GLY A 42 2.92 -1.51 9.30
N LYS A 43 2.98 -2.70 9.91
CA LYS A 43 3.57 -3.88 9.27
C LYS A 43 2.72 -4.38 8.10
N GLU A 44 1.40 -4.39 8.24
CA GLU A 44 0.51 -4.80 7.16
C GLU A 44 0.45 -3.75 6.05
N GLU A 45 0.42 -2.46 6.39
CA GLU A 45 0.51 -1.36 5.41
C GLU A 45 1.81 -1.45 4.61
N GLY A 46 2.97 -1.54 5.28
CA GLY A 46 4.26 -1.67 4.58
C GLY A 46 4.38 -2.95 3.74
N ARG A 47 3.65 -4.02 4.09
CA ARG A 47 3.58 -5.24 3.28
C ARG A 47 2.78 -5.02 2.00
N GLU A 48 1.65 -4.33 2.07
CA GLU A 48 0.83 -4.03 0.90
C GLU A 48 1.53 -2.98 0.00
N GLU A 49 2.10 -1.92 0.57
CA GLU A 49 2.90 -0.94 -0.18
C GLU A 49 4.07 -1.61 -0.91
N GLY A 50 4.89 -2.41 -0.21
CA GLY A 50 6.02 -3.10 -0.83
C GLY A 50 5.61 -4.09 -1.93
N LYS A 51 4.39 -4.65 -1.85
CA LYS A 51 3.82 -5.53 -2.87
C LYS A 51 3.39 -4.75 -4.12
N ILE A 52 2.90 -3.52 -3.99
CA ILE A 52 2.63 -2.62 -5.11
C ILE A 52 3.93 -2.14 -5.74
N GLU A 53 4.86 -1.60 -4.94
CA GLU A 53 6.14 -1.07 -5.43
C GLU A 53 6.95 -2.12 -6.20
N SER A 54 7.10 -3.32 -5.64
CA SER A 54 7.82 -4.41 -6.31
C SER A 54 7.14 -4.87 -7.60
N MET A 55 5.81 -4.76 -7.71
CA MET A 55 5.09 -5.06 -8.95
C MET A 55 5.35 -3.99 -10.01
N HIS A 56 5.42 -2.70 -9.64
CA HIS A 56 5.82 -1.63 -10.55
C HIS A 56 7.23 -1.84 -11.08
N GLU A 57 8.20 -2.11 -10.20
CA GLU A 57 9.59 -2.37 -10.61
C GLU A 57 9.70 -3.55 -11.56
N MET A 58 8.99 -4.65 -11.26
CA MET A 58 8.97 -5.84 -12.12
C MET A 58 8.32 -5.55 -13.48
N ILE A 59 7.24 -4.78 -13.53
CA ILE A 59 6.59 -4.38 -14.78
C ILE A 59 7.51 -3.49 -15.61
N GLU A 60 8.14 -2.48 -15.01
CA GLU A 60 9.12 -1.62 -15.68
C GLU A 60 10.26 -2.45 -16.27
N PHE A 61 10.84 -3.35 -15.49
CA PHE A 61 11.88 -4.26 -15.94
C PHE A 61 11.41 -5.18 -17.09
N ALA A 62 10.22 -5.79 -16.98
CA ALA A 62 9.69 -6.69 -18.00
C ALA A 62 9.39 -5.96 -19.32
N LEU A 63 8.87 -4.74 -19.24
CA LEU A 63 8.65 -3.86 -20.39
C LEU A 63 9.96 -3.52 -21.08
N GLU A 64 10.95 -3.02 -20.33
CA GLU A 64 12.27 -2.70 -20.87
C GLU A 64 12.96 -3.92 -21.49
N LEU A 65 12.86 -5.08 -20.84
CA LEU A 65 13.44 -6.32 -21.35
C LEU A 65 12.82 -6.75 -22.69
N LYS A 66 11.50 -6.59 -22.84
CA LYS A 66 10.76 -7.06 -24.02
C LYS A 66 10.74 -6.05 -25.17
N PHE A 67 10.55 -4.77 -24.87
CA PHE A 67 10.31 -3.71 -25.86
C PHE A 67 11.40 -2.62 -25.88
N GLY A 68 12.43 -2.75 -25.04
CA GLY A 68 13.53 -1.80 -24.93
C GLY A 68 13.14 -0.47 -24.28
N LEU A 69 13.98 0.55 -24.47
CA LEU A 69 13.85 1.86 -23.80
C LEU A 69 12.68 2.73 -24.29
N SER A 70 11.92 2.26 -25.28
CA SER A 70 10.75 2.97 -25.82
C SER A 70 9.54 2.98 -24.85
N THR A 71 9.62 2.22 -23.76
CA THR A 71 8.54 1.98 -22.79
C THR A 71 8.40 3.07 -21.73
N LYS A 72 9.31 4.04 -21.69
CA LYS A 72 9.35 5.06 -20.62
C LYS A 72 8.01 5.77 -20.39
N LYS A 73 7.27 6.07 -21.45
CA LYS A 73 5.96 6.74 -21.35
C LYS A 73 4.92 5.85 -20.66
N ILE A 74 4.73 4.61 -21.13
CA ILE A 74 3.75 3.69 -20.55
C ILE A 74 4.11 3.31 -19.10
N VAL A 75 5.40 3.22 -18.77
CA VAL A 75 5.84 3.00 -17.39
C VAL A 75 5.39 4.13 -16.46
N GLN A 76 5.47 5.40 -16.92
CA GLN A 76 4.99 6.54 -16.13
C GLN A 76 3.47 6.52 -15.91
N ASP A 77 2.71 6.00 -16.86
CA ASP A 77 1.26 5.87 -16.70
C ASP A 77 0.91 4.69 -15.77
N ILE A 78 1.60 3.56 -15.90
CA ILE A 78 1.42 2.41 -15.00
C ILE A 78 1.79 2.75 -13.56
N LYS A 79 2.82 3.58 -13.32
CA LYS A 79 3.23 4.04 -11.96
C LYS A 79 2.16 4.82 -11.20
N LYS A 80 1.04 5.18 -11.84
CA LYS A 80 -0.11 5.85 -11.21
C LYS A 80 -1.19 4.87 -10.74
N ILE A 81 -0.98 3.56 -10.93
CA ILE A 81 -1.97 2.52 -10.69
C ILE A 81 -1.60 1.73 -9.43
N ASP A 82 -2.30 2.00 -8.34
CA ASP A 82 -2.09 1.27 -7.07
C ASP A 82 -2.97 0.01 -6.95
N ASP A 83 -3.82 -0.26 -7.94
CA ASP A 83 -4.65 -1.47 -7.98
C ASP A 83 -3.81 -2.69 -8.37
N TYR A 84 -3.49 -3.52 -7.38
CA TYR A 84 -2.65 -4.69 -7.56
C TYR A 84 -3.17 -5.69 -8.60
N ASP A 85 -4.48 -5.86 -8.72
CA ASP A 85 -5.05 -6.82 -9.66
C ASP A 85 -4.96 -6.28 -11.09
N LYS A 86 -5.13 -4.97 -11.31
CA LYS A 86 -4.80 -4.34 -12.60
C LYS A 86 -3.31 -4.50 -12.93
N LEU A 87 -2.42 -4.34 -11.97
CA LEU A 87 -0.99 -4.56 -12.20
C LEU A 87 -0.68 -6.03 -12.58
N LYS A 88 -1.39 -7.02 -12.01
CA LYS A 88 -1.27 -8.43 -12.46
C LYS A 88 -1.75 -8.64 -13.89
N GLU A 89 -2.84 -7.97 -14.29
CA GLU A 89 -3.35 -8.02 -15.65
C GLU A 89 -2.32 -7.45 -16.63
N ILE A 90 -1.75 -6.28 -16.32
CA ILE A 90 -0.68 -5.66 -17.10
C ILE A 90 0.53 -6.61 -17.22
N LYS A 91 1.00 -7.20 -16.11
CA LYS A 91 2.08 -8.21 -16.13
C LYS A 91 1.77 -9.35 -17.11
N SER A 92 0.52 -9.82 -17.12
CA SER A 92 0.10 -10.93 -17.97
C SER A 92 0.02 -10.49 -19.44
N ALA A 93 -0.48 -9.29 -19.71
CA ALA A 93 -0.53 -8.70 -21.04
C ALA A 93 0.88 -8.54 -21.65
N ILE A 94 1.86 -8.06 -20.87
CA ILE A 94 3.26 -7.92 -21.32
C ILE A 94 3.80 -9.25 -21.87
N ARG A 95 3.46 -10.38 -21.25
CA ARG A 95 3.89 -11.70 -21.72
C ARG A 95 3.26 -12.08 -23.06
N ASN A 96 2.03 -11.66 -23.32
CA ASN A 96 1.19 -12.16 -24.40
C ASN A 96 1.23 -11.31 -25.68
N TYR A 97 1.50 -10.01 -25.61
CA TYR A 97 1.58 -9.12 -26.78
C TYR A 97 3.00 -9.02 -27.33
N ASP A 98 3.17 -9.12 -28.65
CA ASP A 98 4.49 -9.14 -29.29
C ASP A 98 5.01 -7.73 -29.62
N SER A 99 4.13 -6.74 -29.69
CA SER A 99 4.49 -5.34 -29.90
C SER A 99 4.04 -4.44 -28.76
N LEU A 100 4.78 -3.34 -28.57
CA LEU A 100 4.43 -2.31 -27.57
C LEU A 100 3.14 -1.58 -27.93
N GLU A 101 2.84 -1.43 -29.23
CA GLU A 101 1.63 -0.79 -29.74
C GLU A 101 0.39 -1.61 -29.37
N GLU A 102 0.35 -2.89 -29.72
CA GLU A 102 -0.78 -3.78 -29.37
C GLU A 102 -0.99 -3.88 -27.85
N LEU A 103 0.11 -3.94 -27.08
CA LEU A 103 0.03 -3.92 -25.63
C LEU A 103 -0.63 -2.62 -25.15
N THR A 104 -0.17 -1.47 -25.62
CA THR A 104 -0.68 -0.15 -25.19
C THR A 104 -2.16 0.00 -25.56
N ASP A 105 -2.55 -0.42 -26.76
CA ASP A 105 -3.94 -0.38 -27.22
C ASP A 105 -4.85 -1.29 -26.39
N SER A 106 -4.32 -2.40 -25.87
CA SER A 106 -5.08 -3.30 -25.00
C SER A 106 -5.27 -2.75 -23.58
N LEU A 107 -4.38 -1.86 -23.14
CA LEU A 107 -4.39 -1.27 -21.82
C LEU A 107 -5.17 0.05 -21.89
N ASN A 108 -6.49 -0.05 -21.68
CA ASN A 108 -7.39 1.10 -21.59
C ASN A 108 -7.10 1.93 -20.33
N PHE A 109 -6.06 2.78 -20.38
CA PHE A 109 -5.74 3.73 -19.32
C PHE A 109 -6.71 4.92 -19.28
#